data_AF-A0A3S4GXD2-F1
#
_entry.id   AF-A0A3S4GXD2-F1
#
_cell.length_a   1.000
_cell.length_b   1.000
_cell.length_c   1.000
_cell.angle_alpha   90.00
_cell.angle_beta   90.00
_cell.angle_gamma   90.00
#
_symmetry.space_group_name_H-M   'P 1'
#
loop_
_entity.id
_entity.type
_entity.pdbx_description
1 polymer ?
#
loop_
_entity_poly.entity_id
_entity_poly.type
_entity_poly.pdbx_seq_one_letter_code
_entity_poly.pdbx_strand_id
1 'polypeptide(L)'
;MSISNRLREVMEYKGLNIKAFAELLDMPYRTLQNYLLNEREPSAEVLIKISDVLNVDLNWLMRGEGEMFRSSTNKNELSEKEKQLISYYRKMSSDMKIAFDVSFKFLSRK
;
A
#
# COMPACT_ATOMS: atom_id res chain seq x y z
N MET A 1 -4.15 -17.60 -0.81
CA MET A 1 -4.74 -17.07 0.43
C MET A 1 -6.02 -16.31 0.08
N SER A 2 -7.11 -16.47 0.84
CA SER A 2 -8.37 -15.76 0.63
C SER A 2 -8.33 -14.33 1.20
N ILE A 3 -9.31 -13.50 0.85
CA ILE A 3 -9.51 -12.16 1.44
C ILE A 3 -9.77 -12.28 2.96
N SER A 4 -10.60 -13.24 3.38
CA SER A 4 -10.88 -13.54 4.79
C SER A 4 -9.62 -13.81 5.61
N ASN A 5 -8.68 -14.59 5.07
CA ASN A 5 -7.39 -14.85 5.73
C ASN A 5 -6.53 -13.59 5.85
N ARG A 6 -6.48 -12.76 4.79
CA ARG A 6 -5.75 -11.48 4.84
C ARG A 6 -6.37 -10.48 5.81
N LEU A 7 -7.70 -10.44 5.92
CA LEU A 7 -8.38 -9.62 6.92
C LEU A 7 -8.06 -10.05 8.35
N ARG A 8 -7.96 -11.36 8.58
CA ARG A 8 -7.54 -11.92 9.87
C ARG A 8 -6.09 -11.54 10.18
N GLU A 9 -5.21 -11.66 9.21
CA GLU A 9 -3.80 -11.29 9.36
C GLU A 9 -3.63 -9.80 9.71
N VAL A 10 -4.38 -8.91 9.04
CA VAL A 10 -4.40 -7.48 9.37
C VAL A 10 -4.90 -7.23 10.80
N MET A 11 -5.97 -7.91 11.21
CA MET A 11 -6.53 -7.80 12.56
C MET A 11 -5.51 -8.21 13.62
N GLU A 12 -4.88 -9.37 13.41
CA GLU A 12 -3.88 -9.95 14.33
C GLU A 12 -2.61 -9.09 14.38
N TYR A 13 -2.11 -8.61 13.23
CA TYR A 13 -0.96 -7.71 13.16
C TYR A 13 -1.19 -6.42 13.96
N LYS A 14 -2.40 -5.86 13.89
CA LYS A 14 -2.76 -4.64 14.64
C LYS A 14 -3.07 -4.92 16.13
N GLY A 15 -3.02 -6.17 16.57
CA GLY A 15 -3.34 -6.57 17.95
C GLY A 15 -4.80 -6.37 18.31
N LEU A 16 -5.70 -6.37 17.33
CA LEU A 16 -7.12 -6.11 17.54
C LEU A 16 -7.87 -7.43 17.78
N ASN A 17 -8.87 -7.39 18.66
CA ASN A 17 -9.90 -8.42 18.68
C ASN A 17 -11.05 -8.04 17.73
N ILE A 18 -11.95 -8.98 17.42
CA ILE A 18 -13.04 -8.77 16.45
C ILE A 18 -13.93 -7.58 16.86
N LYS A 19 -14.18 -7.38 18.15
CA LYS A 19 -15.01 -6.28 18.64
C LYS A 19 -14.33 -4.92 18.38
N ALA A 20 -13.08 -4.77 18.78
CA ALA A 20 -12.31 -3.55 18.55
C ALA A 20 -12.12 -3.29 17.04
N PHE A 21 -11.94 -4.33 16.23
CA PHE A 21 -11.82 -4.19 14.79
C PHE A 21 -13.15 -3.73 14.15
N ALA A 22 -14.28 -4.26 14.62
CA ALA A 22 -15.61 -3.83 14.15
C ALA A 22 -15.91 -2.38 14.55
N GLU A 23 -15.57 -1.99 15.78
CA GLU A 23 -15.70 -0.60 16.28
C GLU A 23 -14.82 0.36 15.48
N LEU A 24 -13.56 0.01 15.22
CA LEU A 24 -12.63 0.83 14.44
C LEU A 24 -13.10 1.03 13.00
N LEU A 25 -13.69 -0.01 12.40
CA LEU A 25 -14.27 0.04 11.07
C LEU A 25 -15.70 0.59 11.05
N ASP A 26 -16.26 1.04 12.19
CA ASP A 26 -17.64 1.48 12.33
C ASP A 26 -18.62 0.55 11.59
N MET A 27 -18.62 -0.73 12.01
CA MET A 27 -19.45 -1.78 11.41
C MET A 27 -19.99 -2.75 12.46
N PRO A 28 -21.13 -3.42 12.19
CA PRO A 28 -21.65 -4.41 13.12
C PRO A 28 -20.71 -5.60 13.30
N TYR A 29 -20.54 -6.05 14.55
CA TYR A 29 -19.71 -7.20 14.91
C TYR A 29 -19.99 -8.43 14.03
N ARG A 30 -21.26 -8.79 13.86
CA ARG A 30 -21.65 -9.95 13.02
C ARG A 30 -21.21 -9.79 11.57
N THR A 31 -21.28 -8.58 11.02
CA THR A 31 -20.85 -8.34 9.64
C THR A 31 -19.35 -8.60 9.49
N LEU A 32 -18.53 -8.08 10.39
CA LEU A 32 -17.09 -8.33 10.37
C LEU A 32 -16.77 -9.82 10.61
N GLN A 33 -17.47 -10.44 11.56
CA GLN A 33 -17.30 -11.86 11.85
C GLN A 33 -17.56 -12.72 10.61
N ASN A 34 -18.65 -12.46 9.87
CA ASN A 34 -18.97 -13.21 8.65
C ASN A 34 -17.90 -13.04 7.56
N TYR A 35 -17.26 -11.88 7.48
CA TYR A 35 -16.10 -11.68 6.59
C TYR A 35 -14.88 -12.51 7.02
N LEU A 36 -14.57 -12.52 8.32
CA LEU A 36 -13.44 -13.28 8.87
C LEU A 36 -13.65 -14.80 8.82
N LEU A 37 -14.90 -15.26 8.78
CA LEU A 37 -15.30 -16.67 8.63
C LEU A 37 -15.49 -17.10 7.17
N ASN A 38 -15.31 -16.18 6.21
CA ASN A 38 -15.56 -16.44 4.78
C ASN A 38 -17.01 -16.87 4.46
N GLU A 39 -17.96 -16.51 5.33
CA GLU A 39 -19.40 -16.75 5.11
C GLU A 39 -20.02 -15.69 4.19
N ARG A 40 -19.38 -14.52 4.12
CA ARG A 40 -19.74 -13.42 3.24
C ARG A 40 -18.48 -12.76 2.70
N GLU A 41 -18.48 -12.41 1.42
CA GLU A 41 -17.42 -11.58 0.84
C GLU A 41 -17.69 -10.09 1.13
N PRO A 42 -16.66 -9.30 1.52
CA PRO A 42 -16.77 -7.85 1.64
C PRO A 42 -17.06 -7.21 0.27
N SER A 43 -17.84 -6.13 0.25
CA SER A 43 -17.97 -5.31 -0.96
C SER A 43 -16.70 -4.50 -1.21
N ALA A 44 -16.54 -3.98 -2.43
CA ALA A 44 -15.43 -3.06 -2.75
C ALA A 44 -15.39 -1.85 -1.81
N GLU A 45 -16.55 -1.28 -1.46
CA GLU A 45 -16.66 -0.16 -0.51
C GLU A 45 -16.12 -0.52 0.88
N VAL A 46 -16.41 -1.73 1.37
CA VAL A 46 -15.88 -2.21 2.65
C VAL A 46 -14.37 -2.39 2.57
N LEU A 47 -13.85 -2.98 1.48
CA LEU A 47 -12.40 -3.16 1.30
C LEU A 47 -11.67 -1.81 1.24
N ILE A 48 -12.25 -0.81 0.57
CA ILE A 48 -11.72 0.55 0.54
C ILE A 48 -11.73 1.15 1.95
N LYS A 49 -12.84 1.05 2.70
CA LYS A 49 -12.92 1.52 4.10
C LYS A 49 -11.83 0.90 4.97
N ILE A 50 -11.61 -0.41 4.86
CA ILE A 50 -10.55 -1.13 5.59
C ILE A 50 -9.18 -0.61 5.19
N SER A 51 -8.93 -0.48 3.89
CA SER A 51 -7.68 0.03 3.33
C SER A 51 -7.34 1.42 3.87
N ASP A 52 -8.31 2.32 3.92
CA ASP A 52 -8.10 3.71 4.36
C ASP A 52 -7.98 3.85 5.88
N VAL A 53 -8.81 3.14 6.67
CA VAL A 53 -8.79 3.22 8.14
C VAL A 53 -7.52 2.59 8.72
N LEU A 54 -7.03 1.49 8.13
CA LEU A 54 -5.91 0.73 8.67
C LEU A 54 -4.59 0.93 7.93
N ASN A 55 -4.60 1.75 6.87
CA ASN A 55 -3.49 1.97 5.96
C ASN A 55 -2.99 0.67 5.30
N VAL A 56 -3.91 -0.24 4.98
CA VAL A 56 -3.64 -1.52 4.30
C VAL A 56 -3.59 -1.29 2.80
N ASP A 57 -2.66 -1.93 2.08
CA ASP A 57 -2.63 -1.86 0.62
C ASP A 57 -3.77 -2.67 0.00
N LEU A 58 -4.54 -2.05 -0.91
CA LEU A 58 -5.71 -2.69 -1.50
C LEU A 58 -5.34 -3.82 -2.46
N ASN A 59 -4.21 -3.71 -3.17
CA ASN A 59 -3.74 -4.80 -4.05
C ASN A 59 -3.30 -6.00 -3.23
N TRP A 60 -2.58 -5.76 -2.13
CA TRP A 60 -2.25 -6.84 -1.20
C TRP A 60 -3.52 -7.46 -0.63
N LEU A 61 -4.50 -6.66 -0.18
CA LEU A 61 -5.73 -7.18 0.41
C LEU A 61 -6.59 -7.98 -0.60
N MET A 62 -6.58 -7.62 -1.88
CA MET A 62 -7.37 -8.31 -2.90
C MET A 62 -6.63 -9.49 -3.56
N ARG A 63 -5.36 -9.31 -3.89
CA ARG A 63 -4.55 -10.28 -4.68
C ARG A 63 -3.56 -11.07 -3.83
N GLY A 64 -3.16 -10.54 -2.67
CA GLY A 64 -2.06 -11.07 -1.88
C GLY A 64 -0.68 -10.73 -2.48
N GLU A 65 -0.61 -9.71 -3.31
CA GLU A 65 0.62 -9.26 -3.98
C GLU A 65 1.11 -7.94 -3.36
N GLY A 66 2.42 -7.81 -3.17
CA GLY A 66 3.03 -6.61 -2.60
C GLY A 66 3.10 -6.63 -1.08
N GLU A 67 3.14 -5.44 -0.48
CA GLU A 67 3.26 -5.24 0.97
C GLU A 67 1.89 -5.08 1.63
N MET A 68 1.74 -5.58 2.86
CA MET A 68 0.47 -5.50 3.61
C MET A 68 -0.01 -4.07 3.86
N PHE A 69 0.92 -3.17 4.19
CA PHE A 69 0.61 -1.78 4.50
C PHE A 69 1.14 -0.86 3.43
N ARG A 70 0.39 0.21 3.15
CA ARG A 70 0.89 1.31 2.33
C ARG A 70 2.08 1.91 3.08
N SER A 71 3.23 2.05 2.43
CA SER A 71 4.39 2.70 3.04
C SER A 71 4.03 4.15 3.41
N SER A 72 4.35 4.57 4.64
CA SER A 72 4.12 5.93 5.14
C SER A 72 4.92 7.00 4.38
N THR A 73 5.87 6.57 3.58
CA THR A 73 6.48 7.37 2.53
C THR A 73 5.70 7.09 1.26
N ASN A 74 5.02 8.09 0.70
CA ASN A 74 4.66 8.06 -0.72
C ASN A 74 5.97 7.93 -1.54
N LYS A 75 6.55 6.73 -1.64
CA LYS A 75 7.68 6.46 -2.53
C LYS A 75 7.33 6.75 -3.99
N ASN A 76 6.03 6.86 -4.29
CA ASN A 76 5.49 7.18 -5.59
C ASN A 76 5.27 8.68 -5.82
N GLU A 77 5.36 9.53 -4.78
CA GLU A 77 5.34 10.98 -4.97
C GLU A 77 6.77 11.52 -4.95
N LEU A 78 7.25 11.86 -6.14
CA LEU A 78 8.48 12.61 -6.30
C LEU A 78 8.36 13.93 -5.52
N SER A 79 9.36 14.24 -4.71
CA SER A 79 9.54 15.57 -4.15
C SER A 79 9.67 16.61 -5.28
N GLU A 80 9.41 17.88 -4.96
CA GLU A 80 9.56 18.97 -5.94
C GLU A 80 10.97 19.02 -6.54
N LYS A 81 12.00 18.67 -5.74
CA LYS A 81 13.38 18.57 -6.23
C LYS A 81 13.53 17.43 -7.24
N GLU A 82 12.98 16.25 -6.97
CA GLU A 82 13.04 15.11 -7.89
C GLU A 82 12.28 15.40 -9.20
N LYS A 83 11.11 16.04 -9.12
CA LYS A 83 10.37 16.50 -10.31
C LYS A 83 11.19 17.47 -11.16
N GLN A 84 11.88 18.41 -10.52
CA GLN A 84 12.77 19.36 -11.22
C GLN A 84 13.94 18.64 -11.89
N LEU A 85 14.59 17.69 -11.22
CA LEU A 85 15.68 16.90 -11.80
C LEU A 85 15.24 16.13 -13.05
N ILE A 86 14.05 15.52 -13.03
CA ILE A 86 13.48 14.83 -14.20
C ILE A 86 13.21 15.82 -15.34
N SER A 87 12.67 17.00 -15.03
CA SER A 87 12.42 18.05 -16.03
C SER A 87 13.72 18.48 -16.73
N TYR A 88 14.79 18.69 -15.97
CA TYR A 88 16.10 19.01 -16.54
C TYR A 88 16.65 17.85 -17.35
N TYR A 89 16.61 16.63 -16.81
CA TYR A 89 17.10 15.45 -17.52
C TYR A 89 16.42 15.27 -18.88
N ARG A 90 15.09 15.43 -18.97
CA ARG A 90 14.35 15.28 -20.25
C ARG A 90 14.82 16.25 -21.34
N LYS A 91 15.20 17.47 -20.95
CA LYS A 91 15.67 18.55 -21.85
C LYS A 91 17.14 18.40 -22.27
N MET A 92 17.92 17.54 -21.61
CA MET A 92 19.33 17.34 -21.94
C MET A 92 19.54 16.59 -23.26
N SER A 93 20.68 16.87 -23.92
CA SER A 93 21.17 16.12 -25.07
C SER A 93 21.53 14.67 -24.71
N SER A 94 21.63 13.81 -25.73
CA SER A 94 21.97 12.38 -25.53
C SER A 94 23.29 12.20 -24.78
N ASP A 95 24.33 12.93 -25.17
CA ASP A 95 25.66 12.80 -24.56
C ASP A 95 25.67 13.20 -23.08
N MET A 96 24.92 14.25 -22.73
CA MET A 96 24.77 14.69 -21.33
C MET A 96 23.99 13.66 -20.49
N LYS A 97 22.95 13.04 -21.06
CA LYS A 97 22.22 11.95 -20.39
C LYS A 97 23.12 10.74 -20.12
N ILE A 98 24.02 10.42 -21.04
CA ILE A 98 25.01 9.33 -20.89
C ILE A 98 26.00 9.67 -19.76
N ALA A 99 26.54 10.89 -19.74
CA ALA A 99 27.46 11.33 -18.68
C ALA A 99 26.80 11.29 -17.30
N PHE A 100 25.52 11.70 -17.21
CA PHE A 100 24.71 11.58 -16.01
C PHE A 100 24.55 10.12 -15.59
N ASP A 101 24.15 9.22 -16.49
CA ASP A 101 23.97 7.79 -16.18
C ASP A 101 25.25 7.15 -15.62
N VAL A 102 26.41 7.42 -16.23
CA VAL A 102 27.71 6.94 -15.73
C VAL A 102 27.99 7.45 -14.32
N SER A 103 27.77 8.75 -14.09
CA SER A 103 28.01 9.39 -12.79
C SER A 103 27.08 8.84 -11.70
N PHE A 104 25.78 8.69 -12.00
CA PHE A 104 24.80 8.12 -11.08
C PHE A 104 25.12 6.66 -10.74
N LYS A 105 25.49 5.84 -11.73
CA LYS A 105 25.92 4.45 -11.51
C LYS A 105 27.13 4.36 -10.60
N PHE A 106 28.10 5.26 -10.75
CA PHE A 106 29.27 5.31 -9.88
C PHE A 106 28.89 5.70 -8.44
N LEU A 107 28.09 6.75 -8.27
CA LEU A 107 27.70 7.27 -6.95
C LEU A 107 26.75 6.33 -6.19
N SER A 108 25.97 5.52 -6.90
CA SER A 108 24.97 4.60 -6.31
C SER A 108 25.55 3.25 -5.89
N ARG A 109 26.84 2.96 -6.16
CA ARG A 109 27.51 1.70 -5.79
C ARG A 109 28.05 1.70 -4.35
N LYS A 110 27.42 2.43 -3.43
CA LYS A 110 27.76 2.39 -1.99
C LYS A 110 26.85 1.41 -1.26
#